data_AF-A0AAW0FPH5-F1
#
_entry.id   AF-A0AAW0FPH5-F1
#
_cell.length_a   1.000
_cell.length_b   1.000
_cell.length_c   1.000
_cell.angle_alpha   90.00
_cell.angle_beta   90.00
_cell.angle_gamma   90.00
#
_symmetry.space_group_name_H-M   'P 1'
#
loop_
_entity.id
_entity.type
_entity.pdbx_description
1 polymer ?
#
loop_
_entity_poly.entity_id
_entity_poly.type
_entity_poly.pdbx_seq_one_letter_code
_entity_poly.pdbx_strand_id
1 'polypeptide(L)'
;MKSHVNLLCSLFSLWLTALVPIAIAVHLDIDATKGNETIFAISSFIENNVNRADDGGLYAELVQNRAFQEDTSYLTIPGWKKVGSASLYQDPDMPLEALKRSLEIYIPANKSHGMGERAGVSNTGWFGIPIRAQPYNASFFAKVDSGSHLTGTIDISLLSLTTNKTYAHASFPTADLSTDWKQFTTTLHLLKMHLIPTTYYL
;
A
#
# COMPACT_ATOMS: atom_id res chain seq x y z
N MET A 1 -25.89 -20.24 108.84
CA MET A 1 -26.58 -19.07 108.25
C MET A 1 -25.69 -18.52 107.14
N LYS A 2 -26.14 -18.68 105.88
CA LYS A 2 -25.84 -17.95 104.62
C LYS A 2 -24.58 -17.03 104.57
N SER A 3 -23.76 -16.95 103.53
CA SER A 3 -23.68 -17.58 102.21
C SER A 3 -22.51 -16.95 101.44
N HIS A 4 -21.68 -17.79 100.81
CA HIS A 4 -20.97 -17.63 99.53
C HIS A 4 -20.02 -16.42 99.29
N VAL A 5 -18.73 -16.76 99.37
CA VAL A 5 -17.57 -16.10 98.75
C VAL A 5 -17.57 -16.39 97.23
N ASN A 6 -17.56 -15.35 96.39
CA ASN A 6 -17.25 -15.38 94.95
C ASN A 6 -16.46 -14.08 94.68
N LEU A 7 -15.13 -14.06 94.55
CA LEU A 7 -14.25 -14.59 93.50
C LEU A 7 -14.65 -14.18 92.07
N LEU A 8 -14.44 -12.90 91.71
CA LEU A 8 -14.29 -12.47 90.30
C LEU A 8 -13.63 -11.08 90.23
N CYS A 9 -12.31 -11.06 90.24
CA CYS A 9 -11.50 -9.97 89.67
C CYS A 9 -10.37 -10.61 88.86
N SER A 10 -10.75 -11.23 87.76
CA SER A 10 -9.85 -11.69 86.69
C SER A 10 -9.37 -10.47 85.92
N LEU A 11 -8.10 -10.08 86.09
CA LEU A 11 -6.97 -10.46 85.23
C LEU A 11 -7.14 -9.91 83.80
N PHE A 12 -6.54 -8.77 83.52
CA PHE A 12 -5.20 -8.65 82.90
C PHE A 12 -5.28 -8.68 81.37
N SER A 13 -5.28 -7.46 80.81
CA SER A 13 -4.69 -7.07 79.52
C SER A 13 -5.01 -7.90 78.27
N LEU A 14 -5.74 -7.26 77.36
CA LEU A 14 -5.66 -7.41 75.90
C LEU A 14 -4.25 -7.87 75.46
N TRP A 15 -4.13 -9.12 75.00
CA TRP A 15 -3.07 -9.51 74.08
C TRP A 15 -3.56 -9.20 72.66
N LEU A 16 -3.34 -7.97 72.21
CA LEU A 16 -3.41 -7.63 70.80
C LEU A 16 -2.01 -7.89 70.22
N THR A 17 -1.79 -9.09 69.67
CA THR A 17 -0.58 -9.37 68.90
C THR A 17 -0.65 -8.57 67.60
N ALA A 18 0.04 -7.43 67.57
CA ALA A 18 0.25 -6.69 66.34
C ALA A 18 1.12 -7.54 65.40
N LEU A 19 0.52 -8.15 64.39
CA LEU A 19 1.24 -8.72 63.26
C LEU A 19 1.81 -7.53 62.46
N VAL A 20 3.09 -7.23 62.62
CA VAL A 20 3.76 -6.21 61.80
C VAL A 20 4.12 -6.88 60.47
N PRO A 21 3.53 -6.48 59.33
CA PRO A 21 3.97 -6.98 58.04
C PRO A 21 5.39 -6.45 57.80
N ILE A 22 6.35 -7.36 57.67
CA ILE A 22 7.71 -7.00 57.23
C ILE A 22 7.61 -6.70 55.74
N ALA A 23 7.50 -5.43 55.40
CA ALA A 23 7.70 -4.97 54.03
C ALA A 23 9.20 -5.11 53.72
N ILE A 24 9.57 -6.12 52.93
CA ILE A 24 10.91 -6.18 52.36
C ILE A 24 10.96 -5.13 51.25
N ALA A 25 11.50 -3.96 51.57
CA ALA A 25 11.82 -2.95 50.57
C ALA A 25 13.11 -3.36 49.86
N VAL A 26 13.05 -3.51 48.54
CA VAL A 26 14.27 -3.61 47.72
C VAL A 26 14.88 -2.21 47.64
N HIS A 27 16.05 -2.03 48.24
CA HIS A 27 16.80 -0.77 48.13
C HIS A 27 17.67 -0.84 46.87
N LEU A 28 17.34 -0.03 45.86
CA LEU A 28 18.20 0.20 44.70
C LEU A 28 19.01 1.47 44.93
N ASP A 29 20.27 1.30 45.34
CA ASP A 29 21.24 2.40 45.39
C ASP A 29 21.87 2.57 44.00
N ILE A 30 21.45 3.62 43.29
CA ILE A 30 22.00 3.99 41.99
C ILE A 30 23.07 5.06 42.21
N ASP A 31 24.32 4.71 41.94
CA ASP A 31 25.44 5.65 41.99
C ASP A 31 25.46 6.52 40.72
N ALA A 32 24.85 7.71 40.82
CA ALA A 32 24.76 8.67 39.72
C ALA A 32 26.12 9.21 39.25
N THR A 33 27.19 9.03 40.03
CA THR A 33 28.54 9.52 39.68
C THR A 33 29.31 8.55 38.78
N LYS A 34 28.80 7.33 38.60
CA LYS A 34 29.38 6.29 37.73
C LYS A 34 28.59 6.04 36.45
N GLY A 35 27.65 6.93 36.11
CA GLY A 35 26.94 6.88 34.84
C GLY A 35 27.87 7.24 33.68
N ASN A 36 27.79 6.49 32.57
CA ASN A 36 28.39 6.89 31.30
C ASN A 36 27.38 7.72 30.49
N GLU A 37 27.86 8.61 29.61
CA GLU A 37 26.98 9.25 28.63
C GLU A 37 26.37 8.18 27.71
N THR A 38 25.05 8.02 27.79
CA THR A 38 24.30 7.17 26.85
C THR A 38 24.14 7.94 25.55
N ILE A 39 24.99 7.62 24.56
CA ILE A 39 24.70 7.98 23.18
C ILE A 39 23.63 7.00 22.72
N PHE A 40 22.39 7.47 22.54
CA PHE A 40 21.37 6.72 21.80
C PHE A 40 21.75 6.66 20.31
N ALA A 41 22.85 5.96 20.00
CA ALA A 41 23.30 5.72 18.63
C ALA A 41 22.32 4.82 17.87
N ILE A 42 21.40 4.14 18.57
CA ILE A 42 20.25 3.45 17.97
C ILE A 42 19.07 4.41 17.93
N SER A 43 19.21 5.48 17.16
CA SER A 43 18.11 6.10 16.42
C SER A 43 18.19 5.67 14.95
N SER A 44 18.54 4.42 14.72
CA SER A 44 18.70 3.84 13.39
C SER A 44 17.38 3.21 12.94
N PHE A 45 16.87 3.67 11.80
CA PHE A 45 15.80 2.98 11.07
C PHE A 45 16.44 1.80 10.32
N ILE A 46 16.00 0.58 10.62
CA ILE A 46 16.39 -0.62 9.86
C ILE A 46 15.24 -0.96 8.93
N GLU A 47 15.48 -0.83 7.63
CA GLU A 47 14.54 -1.22 6.59
C GLU A 47 14.91 -2.61 6.04
N ASN A 48 13.89 -3.43 5.79
CA ASN A 48 13.97 -4.59 4.90
C ASN A 48 12.64 -4.65 4.14
N ASN A 49 12.67 -5.13 2.90
CA ASN A 49 11.46 -5.36 2.11
C ASN A 49 10.67 -6.59 2.60
N VAL A 50 10.11 -6.50 3.81
CA VAL A 50 9.21 -7.50 4.38
C VAL A 50 7.79 -6.99 4.21
N ASN A 51 6.88 -7.84 3.74
CA ASN A 51 5.46 -7.49 3.54
C ASN A 51 5.23 -6.26 2.64
N ARG A 52 6.07 -6.05 1.62
CA ARG A 52 5.97 -4.90 0.69
C ARG A 52 6.21 -3.54 1.38
N ALA A 53 7.08 -3.52 2.40
CA ALA A 53 7.44 -2.30 3.14
C ALA A 53 8.19 -1.27 2.28
N ASP A 54 8.93 -1.72 1.27
CA ASP A 54 9.71 -0.84 0.39
C ASP A 54 8.86 -0.58 -0.87
N ASP A 55 8.76 -1.57 -1.76
CA ASP A 55 7.90 -1.56 -2.94
C ASP A 55 6.42 -1.70 -2.54
N GLY A 56 5.69 -0.59 -2.57
CA GLY A 56 4.32 -0.50 -2.08
C GLY A 56 4.17 0.11 -0.69
N GLY A 57 5.29 0.47 -0.05
CA GLY A 57 5.33 1.20 1.20
C GLY A 57 6.14 2.49 1.07
N LEU A 58 7.42 2.45 1.44
CA LEU A 58 8.30 3.62 1.46
C LEU A 58 8.57 4.18 0.06
N TYR A 59 8.71 3.32 -0.95
CA TYR A 59 8.89 3.75 -2.33
C TYR A 59 7.57 4.19 -2.95
N ALA A 60 7.56 5.39 -3.54
CA ALA A 60 6.34 6.06 -4.02
C ALA A 60 5.73 5.50 -5.32
N GLU A 61 6.22 4.36 -5.82
CA GLU A 61 5.68 3.72 -7.01
C GLU A 61 4.29 3.15 -6.72
N LEU A 62 3.30 3.54 -7.52
CA LEU A 62 1.91 3.14 -7.34
C LEU A 62 1.55 1.89 -8.17
N VAL A 63 2.32 1.61 -9.23
CA VAL A 63 2.11 0.48 -10.13
C VAL A 63 2.85 -0.74 -9.60
N GLN A 64 2.11 -1.77 -9.20
CA GLN A 64 2.70 -3.04 -8.78
C GLN A 64 3.35 -3.74 -9.98
N ASN A 65 4.52 -4.35 -9.78
CA ASN A 65 5.21 -5.12 -10.83
C ASN A 65 5.35 -4.32 -12.14
N ARG A 66 5.75 -3.04 -12.03
CA ARG A 66 5.76 -2.06 -13.11
C ARG A 66 6.59 -2.46 -14.34
N ALA A 67 7.59 -3.32 -14.15
CA ALA A 67 8.55 -3.74 -15.16
C ALA A 67 8.56 -5.27 -15.35
N PHE A 68 7.53 -5.98 -14.88
CA PHE A 68 7.37 -7.42 -15.05
C PHE A 68 8.53 -8.24 -14.47
N GLN A 69 9.16 -7.77 -13.39
CA GLN A 69 10.31 -8.44 -12.77
C GLN A 69 9.91 -9.39 -11.64
N GLU A 70 8.68 -9.32 -11.13
CA GLU A 70 8.19 -10.29 -10.14
C GLU A 70 8.05 -11.69 -10.74
N ASP A 71 8.24 -12.71 -9.91
CA ASP A 71 8.01 -14.10 -10.30
C ASP A 71 6.54 -14.29 -10.68
N THR A 72 6.34 -14.93 -11.82
CA THR A 72 5.01 -15.11 -12.39
C THR A 72 4.67 -16.58 -12.45
N SER A 73 3.39 -16.89 -12.21
CA SER A 73 2.85 -18.20 -12.55
C SER A 73 2.36 -18.17 -13.99
N TYR A 74 2.25 -19.34 -14.63
CA TYR A 74 1.72 -19.47 -15.99
C TYR A 74 0.35 -18.78 -16.20
N LEU A 75 -0.41 -18.53 -15.13
CA LEU A 75 -1.77 -17.99 -15.20
C LEU A 75 -1.91 -16.55 -14.71
N THR A 76 -0.88 -15.95 -14.11
CA THR A 76 -1.01 -14.64 -13.44
C THR A 76 0.22 -13.78 -13.58
N ILE A 77 -0.01 -12.50 -13.90
CA ILE A 77 1.00 -11.44 -13.87
C ILE A 77 0.67 -10.58 -12.65
N PRO A 78 1.46 -10.63 -11.55
CA PRO A 78 1.18 -9.88 -10.32
C PRO A 78 0.89 -8.41 -10.62
N GLY A 79 -0.15 -7.87 -10.00
CA GLY A 79 -0.61 -6.48 -10.20
C GLY A 79 -1.41 -6.23 -11.49
N TRP A 80 -1.26 -7.04 -12.54
CA TRP A 80 -1.83 -6.75 -13.86
C TRP A 80 -3.02 -7.66 -14.20
N LYS A 81 -4.08 -7.06 -14.77
CA LYS A 81 -5.28 -7.76 -15.26
C LYS A 81 -5.66 -7.28 -16.64
N LYS A 82 -6.18 -8.19 -17.48
CA LYS A 82 -6.75 -7.82 -18.78
C LYS A 82 -8.02 -6.96 -18.61
N VAL A 83 -8.22 -6.06 -19.56
CA VAL A 83 -9.43 -5.26 -19.71
C VAL A 83 -10.05 -5.60 -21.06
N GLY A 84 -11.37 -5.82 -21.08
CA GLY A 84 -12.13 -6.16 -22.28
C GLY A 84 -11.62 -7.43 -22.97
N SER A 85 -11.51 -7.36 -24.30
CA SER A 85 -11.14 -8.48 -25.17
C SER A 85 -9.63 -8.72 -25.29
N ALA A 86 -8.80 -8.04 -24.50
CA ALA A 86 -7.34 -8.19 -24.58
C ALA A 86 -6.86 -9.57 -24.10
N SER A 87 -5.80 -10.06 -24.72
CA SER A 87 -4.99 -11.18 -24.25
C SER A 87 -3.62 -10.67 -23.84
N LEU A 88 -3.07 -11.21 -22.74
CA LEU A 88 -1.80 -10.78 -22.17
C LEU A 88 -0.79 -11.90 -22.23
N TYR A 89 0.42 -11.58 -22.65
CA TYR A 89 1.55 -12.50 -22.65
C TYR A 89 2.81 -11.78 -22.17
N GLN A 90 3.55 -12.41 -21.26
CA GLN A 90 4.85 -11.88 -20.85
C GLN A 90 5.90 -12.34 -21.86
N ASP A 91 6.30 -11.43 -22.73
CA ASP A 91 7.14 -11.75 -23.88
C ASP A 91 8.63 -11.61 -23.51
N PRO A 92 9.40 -12.71 -23.43
CA PRO A 92 10.84 -12.66 -23.19
C PRO A 92 11.66 -12.32 -24.44
N ASP A 93 11.06 -12.41 -25.64
CA ASP A 93 11.75 -12.26 -26.93
C ASP A 93 11.82 -10.80 -27.38
N MET A 94 10.90 -9.96 -26.89
CA MET A 94 10.86 -8.52 -27.18
C MET A 94 10.99 -7.67 -25.90
N PRO A 95 12.10 -7.71 -25.15
CA PRO A 95 12.29 -6.86 -23.98
C PRO A 95 12.72 -5.43 -24.36
N LEU A 96 12.55 -4.50 -23.41
CA LEU A 96 13.32 -3.24 -23.38
C LEU A 96 14.72 -3.53 -22.84
N GLU A 97 15.78 -2.86 -23.31
CA GLU A 97 17.20 -3.21 -23.08
C GLU A 97 17.57 -3.58 -21.63
N ALA A 98 17.02 -2.89 -20.63
CA ALA A 98 17.30 -3.14 -19.22
C ALA A 98 16.43 -4.22 -18.55
N LEU A 99 15.48 -4.81 -19.29
CA LEU A 99 14.47 -5.75 -18.80
C LEU A 99 14.65 -7.13 -19.43
N LYS A 100 14.11 -8.16 -18.77
CA LYS A 100 14.17 -9.55 -19.27
C LYS A 100 12.94 -9.96 -20.09
N ARG A 101 11.89 -9.15 -20.05
CA ARG A 101 10.60 -9.41 -20.69
C ARG A 101 9.79 -8.13 -20.80
N SER A 102 8.84 -8.10 -21.73
CA SER A 102 7.82 -7.07 -21.87
C SER A 102 6.42 -7.68 -21.64
N LEU A 103 5.39 -6.84 -21.74
CA LEU A 103 3.99 -7.29 -21.74
C LEU A 103 3.43 -7.07 -23.12
N GLU A 104 3.19 -8.16 -23.83
CA GLU A 104 2.43 -8.15 -25.08
C GLU A 104 0.94 -8.03 -24.76
N ILE A 105 0.27 -7.10 -25.43
CA ILE A 105 -1.16 -6.87 -25.33
C ILE A 105 -1.76 -7.10 -26.72
N TYR A 106 -2.34 -8.28 -26.92
CA TYR A 106 -3.03 -8.61 -28.15
C TYR A 106 -4.50 -8.21 -28.07
N ILE A 107 -4.96 -7.44 -29.05
CA ILE A 107 -6.36 -7.01 -29.17
C ILE A 107 -6.90 -7.54 -30.50
N PRO A 108 -7.90 -8.44 -30.50
CA PRO A 108 -8.46 -8.99 -31.73
C PRO A 108 -9.08 -7.90 -32.61
N ALA A 109 -8.81 -7.97 -33.92
CA ALA A 109 -9.48 -7.13 -34.91
C ALA A 109 -11.01 -7.27 -34.78
N ASN A 110 -11.74 -6.17 -35.02
CA ASN A 110 -13.20 -6.08 -34.96
C ASN A 110 -13.85 -6.21 -33.57
N LYS A 111 -13.09 -6.20 -32.46
CA LYS A 111 -13.63 -6.26 -31.08
C LYS A 111 -13.36 -5.02 -30.22
N SER A 112 -13.12 -3.89 -30.87
CA SER A 112 -12.97 -2.56 -30.26
C SER A 112 -13.98 -1.56 -30.84
N HIS A 113 -15.07 -2.04 -31.44
CA HIS A 113 -16.07 -1.22 -32.11
C HIS A 113 -17.19 -0.84 -31.14
N GLY A 114 -16.95 0.19 -30.33
CA GLY A 114 -18.01 0.86 -29.61
C GLY A 114 -17.48 1.84 -28.56
N MET A 115 -18.08 3.02 -28.48
CA MET A 115 -18.00 3.86 -27.28
C MET A 115 -18.53 3.02 -26.10
N GLY A 116 -17.62 2.47 -25.28
CA GLY A 116 -17.96 1.62 -24.14
C GLY A 116 -17.16 0.31 -24.02
N GLU A 117 -16.46 -0.14 -25.07
CA GLU A 117 -15.73 -1.42 -25.09
C GLU A 117 -14.20 -1.23 -25.11
N ARG A 118 -13.64 -0.68 -24.03
CA ARG A 118 -12.18 -0.54 -23.89
C ARG A 118 -11.51 -1.91 -23.80
N ALA A 119 -10.40 -2.10 -24.51
CA ALA A 119 -9.52 -3.27 -24.41
C ALA A 119 -8.11 -2.83 -24.01
N GLY A 120 -7.45 -3.60 -23.16
CA GLY A 120 -6.09 -3.29 -22.70
C GLY A 120 -5.75 -3.97 -21.38
N VAL A 121 -5.11 -3.22 -20.49
CA VAL A 121 -4.65 -3.71 -19.19
C VAL A 121 -5.04 -2.75 -18.07
N SER A 122 -5.13 -3.29 -16.85
CA SER A 122 -5.27 -2.53 -15.62
C SER A 122 -4.25 -3.01 -14.60
N ASN A 123 -3.70 -2.09 -13.82
CA ASN A 123 -2.87 -2.41 -12.67
C ASN A 123 -3.64 -2.13 -11.38
N THR A 124 -3.66 -3.08 -10.44
CA THR A 124 -4.38 -2.93 -9.17
C THR A 124 -3.64 -2.07 -8.16
N GLY A 125 -2.38 -1.75 -8.41
CA GLY A 125 -1.47 -1.14 -7.46
C GLY A 125 -1.19 -2.03 -6.25
N TRP A 126 -0.61 -1.43 -5.23
CA TRP A 126 -0.27 -2.08 -3.97
C TRP A 126 -1.48 -2.05 -3.02
N PHE A 127 -2.33 -3.08 -3.10
CA PHE A 127 -3.61 -3.15 -2.38
C PHE A 127 -4.59 -2.01 -2.77
N GLY A 128 -4.41 -1.46 -3.96
CA GLY A 128 -5.15 -0.30 -4.47
C GLY A 128 -4.21 0.84 -4.88
N ILE A 129 -4.79 1.86 -5.52
CA ILE A 129 -4.11 3.12 -5.82
C ILE A 129 -4.86 4.23 -5.09
N PRO A 130 -4.24 4.90 -4.09
CA PRO A 130 -4.91 5.96 -3.34
C PRO A 130 -5.09 7.20 -4.23
N ILE A 131 -6.33 7.71 -4.27
CA ILE A 131 -6.64 8.96 -4.98
C ILE A 131 -6.54 10.13 -4.00
N ARG A 132 -5.47 10.90 -4.13
CA ARG A 132 -5.14 12.13 -3.40
C ARG A 132 -5.17 13.35 -4.32
N ALA A 133 -5.43 14.53 -3.74
CA ALA A 133 -5.42 15.81 -4.44
C ALA A 133 -3.99 16.28 -4.77
N GLN A 134 -3.35 15.58 -5.70
CA GLN A 134 -1.99 15.84 -6.18
C GLN A 134 -1.87 15.45 -7.66
N PRO A 135 -0.87 15.98 -8.39
CA PRO A 135 -0.52 15.46 -9.71
C PRO A 135 0.13 14.07 -9.62
N TYR A 136 -0.08 13.23 -10.63
CA TYR A 136 0.56 11.91 -10.76
C TYR A 136 1.40 11.87 -12.03
N ASN A 137 2.68 11.54 -11.91
CA ASN A 137 3.53 11.31 -13.07
C ASN A 137 3.30 9.89 -13.57
N ALA A 138 2.87 9.76 -14.82
CA ALA A 138 2.65 8.49 -15.48
C ALA A 138 3.61 8.38 -16.67
N SER A 139 4.27 7.23 -16.78
CA SER A 139 5.07 6.92 -17.97
C SER A 139 5.04 5.44 -18.27
N PHE A 140 5.21 5.09 -19.54
CA PHE A 140 5.34 3.73 -20.01
C PHE A 140 6.15 3.71 -21.31
N PHE A 141 6.79 2.59 -21.60
CA PHE A 141 7.38 2.32 -22.91
C PHE A 141 6.42 1.46 -23.71
N ALA A 142 6.25 1.77 -24.99
CA ALA A 142 5.45 0.96 -25.90
C ALA A 142 6.05 0.95 -27.31
N LYS A 143 5.78 -0.16 -28.01
CA LYS A 143 6.01 -0.35 -29.45
C LYS A 143 4.82 -1.12 -30.03
N VAL A 144 4.76 -1.21 -31.35
CA VAL A 144 3.78 -2.02 -32.06
C VAL A 144 4.46 -2.91 -33.09
N ASP A 145 3.89 -4.08 -33.38
CA ASP A 145 4.43 -4.96 -34.41
C ASP A 145 4.34 -4.35 -35.81
N SER A 146 5.30 -4.71 -36.66
CA SER A 146 5.31 -4.31 -38.05
C SER A 146 4.03 -4.77 -38.75
N GLY A 147 3.33 -3.84 -39.42
CA GLY A 147 2.07 -4.14 -40.11
C GLY A 147 0.83 -4.05 -39.22
N SER A 148 0.95 -3.65 -37.96
CA SER A 148 -0.22 -3.34 -37.13
C SER A 148 -0.99 -2.14 -37.67
N HIS A 149 -2.32 -2.24 -37.62
CA HIS A 149 -3.27 -1.21 -38.05
C HIS A 149 -4.04 -0.61 -36.87
N LEU A 150 -3.38 -0.47 -35.72
CA LEU A 150 -4.00 0.11 -34.53
C LEU A 150 -4.33 1.59 -34.76
N THR A 151 -5.61 1.94 -34.71
CA THR A 151 -6.10 3.32 -34.86
C THR A 151 -6.79 3.80 -33.59
N GLY A 152 -6.84 5.11 -33.37
CA GLY A 152 -7.48 5.73 -32.21
C GLY A 152 -6.47 6.22 -31.18
N THR A 153 -6.76 5.98 -29.90
CA THR A 153 -5.95 6.46 -28.77
C THR A 153 -5.56 5.34 -27.80
N ILE A 154 -4.41 5.52 -27.16
CA ILE A 154 -3.99 4.81 -25.95
C ILE A 154 -4.38 5.68 -24.77
N ASP A 155 -5.33 5.23 -23.97
CA ASP A 155 -5.81 5.94 -22.80
C ASP A 155 -5.14 5.42 -21.52
N ILE A 156 -4.54 6.32 -20.73
CA ILE A 156 -4.18 6.05 -19.33
C ILE A 156 -5.22 6.71 -18.44
N SER A 157 -5.73 5.99 -17.44
CA SER A 157 -6.68 6.54 -16.48
C SER A 157 -6.52 5.99 -15.07
N LEU A 158 -6.76 6.85 -14.07
CA LEU A 158 -7.06 6.43 -12.71
C LEU A 158 -8.57 6.20 -12.59
N LEU A 159 -8.99 4.94 -12.45
CA LEU A 159 -10.37 4.49 -12.48
C LEU A 159 -10.72 3.73 -11.19
N SER A 160 -11.89 3.99 -10.61
CA SER A 160 -12.46 3.12 -9.57
C SER A 160 -13.14 1.91 -10.20
N LEU A 161 -12.69 0.72 -9.81
CA LEU A 161 -13.30 -0.56 -10.24
C LEU A 161 -14.69 -0.81 -9.62
N THR A 162 -15.05 -0.10 -8.55
CA THR A 162 -16.33 -0.26 -7.85
C THR A 162 -17.41 0.67 -8.37
N THR A 163 -17.02 1.88 -8.79
CA THR A 163 -17.97 2.93 -9.24
C THR A 163 -17.86 3.25 -10.72
N ASN A 164 -16.89 2.68 -11.44
CA ASN A 164 -16.49 3.06 -12.80
C ASN A 164 -16.18 4.56 -12.97
N LYS A 165 -15.95 5.29 -11.86
CA LYS A 165 -15.58 6.70 -11.90
C LYS A 165 -14.13 6.86 -12.34
N THR A 166 -13.92 7.63 -13.41
CA THR A 166 -12.59 8.10 -13.81
C THR A 166 -12.24 9.34 -13.01
N TYR A 167 -11.10 9.31 -12.31
CA TYR A 167 -10.59 10.41 -11.50
C TYR A 167 -9.58 11.28 -12.25
N ALA A 168 -8.79 10.69 -13.14
CA ALA A 168 -7.83 11.38 -13.98
C ALA A 168 -7.60 10.55 -15.23
N HIS A 169 -7.28 11.20 -16.35
CA HIS A 169 -6.92 10.49 -17.60
C HIS A 169 -6.03 11.34 -18.50
N ALA A 170 -5.35 10.67 -19.42
CA ALA A 170 -4.66 11.25 -20.55
C ALA A 170 -4.74 10.27 -21.73
N SER A 171 -4.63 10.79 -22.95
CA SER A 171 -4.71 10.00 -24.17
C SER A 171 -3.55 10.32 -25.08
N PHE A 172 -3.01 9.30 -25.74
CA PHE A 172 -1.96 9.39 -26.74
C PHE A 172 -2.48 8.85 -28.07
N PRO A 173 -2.24 9.52 -29.21
CA PRO A 173 -2.56 8.96 -30.52
C PRO A 173 -1.84 7.63 -30.74
N THR A 174 -2.52 6.59 -31.25
CA THR A 174 -1.84 5.34 -31.61
C THR A 174 -0.85 5.53 -32.76
N ALA A 175 -1.01 6.60 -33.55
CA ALA A 175 -0.08 7.03 -34.59
C ALA A 175 1.31 7.43 -34.04
N ASP A 176 1.43 7.68 -32.73
CA ASP A 176 2.72 7.98 -32.10
C ASP A 176 3.55 6.72 -31.77
N LEU A 177 2.97 5.53 -31.90
CA LEU A 177 3.67 4.26 -31.76
C LEU A 177 4.58 4.01 -32.96
N SER A 178 5.69 3.32 -32.69
CA SER A 178 6.64 2.84 -33.69
C SER A 178 6.92 1.36 -33.49
N THR A 179 7.64 0.76 -34.44
CA THR A 179 8.20 -0.58 -34.29
C THR A 179 9.32 -0.65 -33.24
N ASP A 180 9.94 0.49 -32.92
CA ASP A 180 10.92 0.63 -31.85
C ASP A 180 10.27 1.07 -30.54
N TRP A 181 10.90 0.73 -29.42
CA TRP A 181 10.49 1.18 -28.09
C TRP A 181 10.52 2.69 -27.97
N LYS A 182 9.39 3.28 -27.58
CA LYS A 182 9.25 4.70 -27.32
C LYS A 182 8.65 4.95 -25.95
N GLN A 183 9.20 5.93 -25.23
CA GLN A 183 8.65 6.36 -23.95
C GLN A 183 7.49 7.35 -24.16
N PHE A 184 6.41 7.13 -23.44
CA PHE A 184 5.28 8.03 -23.31
C PHE A 184 5.25 8.54 -21.87
N THR A 185 5.10 9.84 -21.68
CA THR A 185 5.08 10.48 -20.35
C THR A 185 3.96 11.51 -20.30
N THR A 186 3.29 11.60 -19.15
CA THR A 186 2.27 12.60 -18.88
C THR A 186 2.13 12.85 -17.38
N THR A 187 1.52 13.98 -17.03
CA THR A 187 1.08 14.25 -15.66
C THR A 187 -0.44 14.20 -15.62
N LEU A 188 -0.98 13.27 -14.83
CA LEU A 188 -2.41 13.13 -14.60
C LEU A 188 -2.86 14.09 -13.50
N HIS A 189 -3.84 14.93 -13.81
CA HIS A 189 -4.50 15.81 -12.85
C HIS A 189 -5.89 15.27 -12.52
N LEU A 190 -6.28 15.37 -11.25
CA LEU A 190 -7.64 15.02 -10.87
C LEU A 190 -8.66 15.89 -11.62
N LEU A 191 -9.63 15.24 -12.23
CA LEU A 191 -10.82 15.88 -12.76
C LEU A 191 -11.54 16.58 -11.60
N LYS A 192 -12.00 17.82 -11.83
CA LYS A 192 -12.76 18.56 -10.82
C LYS A 192 -13.95 17.71 -10.37
N MET A 193 -13.99 17.35 -9.09
CA MET A 193 -15.18 16.75 -8.51
C MET A 193 -16.25 17.84 -8.49
N HIS A 194 -17.41 17.56 -9.10
CA HIS A 194 -18.61 18.37 -8.87
C HIS A 194 -18.99 18.18 -7.40
N LEU A 195 -18.55 19.10 -6.54
CA LEU A 195 -19.00 19.16 -5.15
C LEU A 195 -20.46 19.57 -5.20
N ILE A 196 -21.37 18.65 -4.83
CA ILE A 196 -22.76 19.02 -4.55
C ILE A 196 -22.69 19.98 -3.35
N PRO A 197 -23.18 21.23 -3.46
CA PRO A 197 -23.18 22.14 -2.32
C PRO A 197 -24.00 21.52 -1.21
N THR A 198 -23.36 21.19 -0.08
CA THR A 198 -24.08 20.78 1.11
C THR A 198 -24.54 22.07 1.79
N THR A 199 -25.77 22.49 1.51
CA THR A 199 -26.40 23.61 2.22
C THR A 199 -26.67 23.15 3.64
N TYR A 200 -25.83 23.55 4.59
CA TYR A 200 -26.16 23.45 6.00
C TYR A 200 -27.16 24.57 6.31
N TYR A 201 -28.40 24.21 6.59
CA TYR A 201 -29.33 25.11 7.27
C TYR A 201 -28.92 25.15 8.75
N LEU A 202 -28.60 26.33 9.25
CA LEU A 202 -28.52 26.65 10.68
C LEU A 202 -29.93 26.74 11.26
#